data_AF-E9ELJ6-F1
#
_entry.id   AF-E9ELJ6-F1
#
_cell.length_a   1.000
_cell.length_b   1.000
_cell.length_c   1.000
_cell.angle_alpha   90.00
_cell.angle_beta   90.00
_cell.angle_gamma   90.00
#
_symmetry.space_group_name_H-M   'P 1'
#
loop_
_entity.id
_entity.type
_entity.pdbx_description
1 polymer ?
#
loop_
_entity_poly.entity_id
_entity_poly.type
_entity_poly.pdbx_seq_one_letter_code
_entity_poly.pdbx_strand_id
1 'polypeptide(L)'
;MLFDIAEAYTNAEHTACCVAALSTIRIIDAQSVAFIQPKAFQLEKGKQKFVYFFKLDVLSQLDHQHCVSLVGKYSDPKYFALIMQPVGDYNFSQYYDQYHNATDKLSLLRGFFGYLVSAVQYLHDSKMRHRDIKPQNIIVKNHQIYLADFIIAHI
;
A
#
# COMPACT_ATOMS: atom_id res chain seq x y z
N MET A 1 -19.19 -12.11 3.32
CA MET A 1 -18.78 -11.87 4.72
C MET A 1 -18.42 -10.41 4.86
N LEU A 2 -19.35 -9.60 5.35
CA LEU A 2 -19.04 -8.23 5.80
C LEU A 2 -18.32 -8.41 7.14
N PHE A 3 -17.00 -8.27 7.14
CA PHE A 3 -16.26 -8.13 8.40
C PHE A 3 -16.74 -6.84 9.06
N ASP A 4 -17.25 -6.92 10.28
CA ASP A 4 -17.66 -5.75 11.07
C ASP A 4 -16.42 -4.97 11.49
N ILE A 5 -15.98 -4.07 10.62
CA ILE A 5 -14.80 -3.22 10.83
C ILE A 5 -14.95 -2.36 12.10
N ALA A 6 -16.19 -2.14 12.56
CA ALA A 6 -16.53 -1.51 13.84
C ALA A 6 -15.83 -2.15 15.06
N GLU A 7 -15.68 -3.48 15.09
CA GLU A 7 -14.95 -4.18 16.18
C GLU A 7 -13.43 -4.06 16.02
N ALA A 8 -12.90 -3.98 14.79
CA ALA A 8 -11.48 -3.74 14.57
C ALA A 8 -11.02 -2.33 15.01
N TYR A 9 -11.95 -1.37 15.19
CA TYR A 9 -11.64 -0.04 15.73
C TYR A 9 -11.23 -0.06 17.20
N THR A 10 -11.60 -1.06 18.00
CA THR A 10 -11.39 -1.02 19.46
C THR A 10 -10.06 -1.58 19.92
N ASN A 11 -9.42 -2.49 19.17
CA ASN A 11 -8.22 -3.20 19.62
C ASN A 11 -7.11 -3.18 18.55
N ALA A 12 -6.16 -2.23 18.61
CA ALA A 12 -4.93 -2.33 17.81
C ALA A 12 -3.80 -1.47 18.40
N GLU A 13 -2.93 -2.09 19.21
CA GLU A 13 -1.64 -1.53 19.64
C GLU A 13 -0.46 -1.96 18.74
N HIS A 14 -0.70 -2.70 17.65
CA HIS A 14 0.38 -3.18 16.79
C HIS A 14 0.61 -2.28 15.58
N THR A 15 1.79 -1.64 15.56
CA THR A 15 2.29 -0.81 14.47
C THR A 15 2.70 -1.68 13.28
N ALA A 16 1.77 -1.99 12.37
CA ALA A 16 2.13 -2.53 11.05
C ALA A 16 2.94 -1.49 10.27
N CYS A 17 3.99 -1.92 9.59
CA CYS A 17 4.73 -1.03 8.70
C CYS A 17 3.89 -0.79 7.43
N CYS A 18 3.16 0.32 7.42
CA CYS A 18 2.37 0.71 6.28
C CYS A 18 2.61 2.19 5.95
N VAL A 19 2.64 2.42 4.65
CA VAL A 19 3.21 3.60 4.01
C VAL A 19 2.10 4.63 3.86
N ALA A 20 2.10 5.66 4.70
CA ALA A 20 1.55 6.99 4.40
C ALA A 20 1.74 7.92 5.59
N ALA A 21 2.31 9.09 5.35
CA ALA A 21 2.64 10.09 6.37
C ALA A 21 1.42 10.79 7.02
N LEU A 22 0.18 10.44 6.67
CA LEU A 22 -1.04 11.17 7.07
C LEU A 22 -2.25 10.29 7.43
N SER A 23 -2.10 8.96 7.55
CA SER A 23 -3.22 8.04 7.81
C SER A 23 -2.95 7.13 9.01
N THR A 24 -3.99 6.86 9.80
CA THR A 24 -3.93 5.82 10.83
C THR A 24 -4.05 4.45 10.18
N ILE A 25 -3.17 3.53 10.52
CA ILE A 25 -3.14 2.16 10.00
C ILE A 25 -3.63 1.21 11.10
N ARG A 26 -4.49 0.26 10.74
CA ARG A 26 -4.95 -0.80 11.65
C ARG A 26 -4.89 -2.17 10.98
N ILE A 27 -4.31 -3.15 11.64
CA ILE A 27 -4.37 -4.55 11.21
C ILE A 27 -5.81 -5.03 11.44
N ILE A 28 -6.45 -5.56 10.39
CA ILE A 28 -7.80 -6.14 10.49
C ILE A 28 -7.69 -7.64 10.77
N ASP A 29 -6.76 -8.32 10.07
CA ASP A 29 -6.47 -9.74 10.23
C ASP A 29 -4.99 -10.01 9.84
N ALA A 30 -4.55 -11.28 9.88
CA ALA A 30 -3.16 -11.65 9.57
C ALA A 30 -2.68 -11.29 8.14
N GLN A 31 -3.61 -11.01 7.22
CA GLN A 31 -3.35 -10.72 5.83
C GLN A 31 -3.71 -9.28 5.46
N SER A 32 -4.71 -8.67 6.10
CA SER A 32 -5.32 -7.40 5.72
C SER A 32 -5.02 -6.23 6.66
N VAL A 33 -4.77 -5.07 6.07
CA VAL A 33 -4.55 -3.81 6.78
C VAL A 33 -5.52 -2.72 6.29
N ALA A 34 -6.08 -1.96 7.22
CA ALA A 34 -6.90 -0.78 6.97
C ALA A 34 -6.06 0.50 7.02
N PHE A 35 -6.05 1.26 5.93
CA PHE A 35 -5.56 2.63 5.85
C PHE A 35 -6.72 3.60 6.08
N ILE A 36 -6.77 4.22 7.26
CA ILE A 36 -7.87 5.07 7.71
C ILE A 36 -7.51 6.53 7.55
N GLN A 37 -8.41 7.29 6.92
CA GLN A 37 -8.29 8.74 6.74
C GLN A 37 -9.56 9.46 7.22
N PRO A 38 -9.43 10.60 7.93
CA PRO A 38 -10.56 11.45 8.26
C PRO A 38 -11.21 12.02 7.00
N LYS A 39 -12.54 12.01 6.91
CA LYS A 39 -13.27 12.68 5.83
C LYS A 39 -13.12 14.21 5.87
N ALA A 40 -12.75 14.79 7.01
CA ALA A 40 -12.41 16.21 7.12
C ALA A 40 -11.22 16.60 6.21
N PHE A 41 -10.31 15.67 5.91
CA PHE A 41 -9.24 15.86 4.91
C PHE A 41 -9.80 16.03 3.48
N GLN A 42 -11.03 15.58 3.22
CA GLN A 42 -11.69 15.66 1.91
C GLN A 42 -12.37 17.02 1.63
N LEU A 43 -12.38 17.95 2.59
CA LEU A 43 -13.08 19.23 2.47
C LEU A 43 -12.21 20.38 1.91
N GLU A 44 -10.90 20.19 1.73
CA GLU A 44 -10.04 21.20 1.13
C GLU A 44 -9.83 20.99 -0.38
N LYS A 45 -10.66 21.70 -1.17
CA LYS A 45 -10.54 21.98 -2.62
C LYS A 45 -10.63 20.76 -3.56
N GLY A 46 -11.60 20.80 -4.48
CA GLY A 46 -12.01 19.71 -5.39
C GLY A 46 -10.94 18.93 -6.17
N LYS A 47 -9.68 19.39 -6.23
CA LYS A 47 -8.55 18.61 -6.78
C LYS A 47 -8.16 17.41 -5.91
N GLN A 48 -8.15 17.54 -4.58
CA GLN A 48 -7.75 16.43 -3.69
C GLN A 48 -8.77 15.30 -3.69
N LYS A 49 -10.06 15.66 -3.71
CA LYS A 49 -11.17 14.70 -3.84
C LYS A 49 -11.06 13.87 -5.12
N PHE A 50 -10.73 14.50 -6.25
CA PHE A 50 -10.60 13.82 -7.55
C PHE A 50 -9.42 12.84 -7.58
N VAL A 51 -8.24 13.26 -7.10
CA VAL A 51 -7.06 12.38 -7.00
C VAL A 51 -7.35 11.16 -6.12
N TYR A 52 -8.12 11.35 -5.05
CA TYR A 52 -8.50 10.28 -4.14
C TYR A 52 -9.43 9.24 -4.78
N PHE A 53 -10.57 9.67 -5.35
CA PHE A 53 -11.50 8.74 -6.01
C PHE A 53 -10.84 8.03 -7.20
N PHE A 54 -10.01 8.76 -7.95
CA PHE A 54 -9.25 8.16 -9.03
C PHE A 54 -8.30 7.05 -8.53
N LYS A 55 -7.59 7.27 -7.41
CA LYS A 55 -6.77 6.24 -6.76
C LYS A 55 -7.60 5.00 -6.40
N LEU A 56 -8.86 5.17 -5.98
CA LEU A 56 -9.75 4.06 -5.62
C LEU A 56 -10.20 3.20 -6.80
N ASP A 57 -10.46 3.82 -7.95
CA ASP A 57 -10.93 3.12 -9.16
C ASP A 57 -9.79 2.34 -9.80
N VAL A 58 -8.60 2.92 -9.77
CA VAL A 58 -7.40 2.26 -10.23
C VAL A 58 -7.03 1.09 -9.34
N LEU A 59 -6.96 1.29 -8.02
CA LEU A 59 -6.59 0.25 -7.07
C LEU A 59 -7.51 -0.97 -7.14
N SER A 60 -8.78 -0.79 -7.49
CA SER A 60 -9.73 -1.91 -7.70
C SER A 60 -9.48 -2.72 -8.98
N GLN A 61 -8.65 -2.22 -9.90
CA GLN A 61 -8.33 -2.90 -11.17
C GLN A 61 -6.94 -3.55 -11.16
N LEU A 62 -6.16 -3.34 -10.10
CA LEU A 62 -4.83 -3.94 -9.99
C LEU A 62 -4.93 -5.37 -9.46
N ASP A 63 -4.48 -6.33 -10.27
CA ASP A 63 -4.34 -7.73 -9.88
C ASP A 63 -2.97 -8.24 -10.36
N HIS A 64 -1.98 -8.13 -9.48
CA HIS A 64 -0.62 -8.59 -9.76
C HIS A 64 0.09 -9.00 -8.48
N GLN A 65 0.81 -10.13 -8.52
CA GLN A 65 1.48 -10.75 -7.37
C GLN A 65 2.46 -9.85 -6.60
N HIS A 66 3.01 -8.81 -7.25
CA HIS A 66 3.94 -7.84 -6.65
C HIS A 66 3.34 -6.43 -6.55
N CYS A 67 2.02 -6.32 -6.55
CA CYS A 67 1.28 -5.08 -6.27
C CYS A 67 0.40 -5.30 -5.04
N VAL A 68 0.29 -4.27 -4.20
CA VAL A 68 -0.70 -4.28 -3.12
C VAL A 68 -2.10 -4.31 -3.72
N SER A 69 -2.92 -5.23 -3.23
CA SER A 69 -4.28 -5.44 -3.69
C SER A 69 -5.28 -4.74 -2.78
N LEU A 70 -6.29 -4.10 -3.37
CA LEU A 70 -7.40 -3.51 -2.63
C LEU A 70 -8.51 -4.56 -2.44
N VAL A 71 -8.70 -4.98 -1.19
CA VAL A 71 -9.69 -6.03 -0.83
C VAL A 71 -11.05 -5.43 -0.48
N GLY A 72 -11.07 -4.21 0.03
CA GLY A 72 -12.32 -3.58 0.44
C GLY A 72 -12.20 -2.09 0.74
N LYS A 73 -13.35 -1.46 0.84
CA LYS A 73 -13.51 -0.04 1.17
C LYS A 73 -14.51 0.05 2.32
N TYR A 74 -14.24 0.89 3.31
CA TYR A 74 -15.15 1.18 4.41
C TYR A 74 -15.37 2.67 4.55
N SER A 75 -16.58 3.08 4.92
CA SER A 75 -16.92 4.48 5.05
C SER A 75 -17.99 4.71 6.10
N ASP A 76 -17.72 5.62 7.03
CA ASP A 76 -18.69 6.17 7.99
C ASP A 76 -18.72 7.70 7.89
N PRO A 77 -19.59 8.44 8.59
CA PRO A 77 -19.65 9.90 8.49
C PRO A 77 -18.33 10.65 8.79
N LYS A 78 -17.44 10.08 9.60
CA LYS A 78 -16.20 10.71 10.08
C LYS A 78 -14.95 10.21 9.36
N TYR A 79 -14.93 8.95 8.95
CA TYR A 79 -13.77 8.26 8.42
C TYR A 79 -14.07 7.49 7.12
N PHE A 80 -13.01 7.26 6.36
CA PHE A 80 -13.00 6.30 5.28
C PHE A 80 -11.74 5.44 5.42
N ALA A 81 -11.84 4.15 5.09
CA ALA A 81 -10.73 3.22 5.18
C ALA A 81 -10.59 2.37 3.91
N LEU A 82 -9.34 2.12 3.52
CA LEU A 82 -8.99 1.16 2.47
C LEU A 82 -8.38 -0.09 3.07
N ILE A 83 -8.97 -1.23 2.75
CA ILE A 83 -8.53 -2.54 3.21
C ILE A 83 -7.63 -3.12 2.13
N MET A 84 -6.36 -3.25 2.43
CA MET A 84 -5.34 -3.67 1.48
C MET A 84 -4.63 -4.94 1.95
N GLN A 85 -4.10 -5.70 0.99
CA GLN A 85 -3.29 -6.88 1.24
C GLN A 85 -2.02 -6.87 0.37
N PRO A 86 -0.91 -7.43 0.89
CA PRO A 86 -0.77 -8.04 2.21
C PRO A 86 -0.34 -7.03 3.31
N VAL A 87 -0.53 -7.40 4.59
CA VAL A 87 0.10 -6.71 5.73
C VAL A 87 1.61 -6.90 5.64
N GLY A 88 2.35 -5.80 5.49
CA GLY A 88 3.81 -5.78 5.40
C GLY A 88 4.53 -5.96 6.72
N ASP A 89 5.65 -6.67 6.70
CA ASP A 89 6.57 -6.77 7.84
C ASP A 89 7.41 -5.49 7.95
N TYR A 90 7.88 -4.99 6.81
CA TYR A 90 8.72 -3.79 6.68
C TYR A 90 8.39 -3.03 5.39
N ASN A 91 8.81 -1.76 5.30
CA ASN A 91 9.07 -1.16 4.00
C ASN A 91 10.49 -1.50 3.54
N PHE A 92 10.74 -1.39 2.24
CA PHE A 92 12.03 -1.81 1.67
C PHE A 92 13.21 -0.99 2.21
N SER A 93 13.01 0.29 2.56
CA SER A 93 14.07 1.08 3.20
C SER A 93 14.53 0.43 4.52
N GLN A 94 13.57 0.14 5.41
CA GLN A 94 13.85 -0.50 6.70
C GLN A 94 14.43 -1.89 6.53
N TYR A 95 13.91 -2.67 5.59
CA TYR A 95 14.39 -4.03 5.33
C TYR A 95 15.83 -4.03 4.78
N TYR A 96 16.15 -3.09 3.89
CA TYR A 96 17.48 -2.94 3.31
C TYR A 96 18.54 -2.52 4.35
N ASP A 97 18.14 -1.73 5.35
CA ASP A 97 19.02 -1.25 6.41
C ASP A 97 19.41 -2.34 7.42
N GLN A 98 18.70 -3.49 7.45
CA GLN A 98 19.05 -4.64 8.27
C GLN A 98 20.34 -5.35 7.80
N TYR A 99 20.72 -5.15 6.54
CA TYR A 99 21.93 -5.73 5.97
C TYR A 99 23.09 -4.74 6.11
N HIS A 100 24.30 -5.24 6.37
CA HIS A 100 25.47 -4.38 6.59
C HIS A 100 26.58 -4.59 5.55
N ASN A 101 26.72 -5.81 5.02
CA ASN A 101 27.72 -6.07 3.98
C ASN A 101 27.15 -5.75 2.58
N ALA A 102 28.05 -5.46 1.64
CA ALA A 102 27.67 -5.11 0.27
C ALA A 102 27.15 -6.32 -0.52
N THR A 103 27.69 -7.50 -0.24
CA THR A 103 27.35 -8.74 -0.98
C THR A 103 25.90 -9.17 -0.76
N ASP A 104 25.42 -9.14 0.48
CA ASP A 104 24.04 -9.55 0.80
C ASP A 104 23.05 -8.51 0.29
N LYS A 105 23.39 -7.22 0.40
CA LYS A 105 22.61 -6.12 -0.20
C LYS A 105 22.47 -6.29 -1.71
N LEU A 106 23.55 -6.59 -2.42
CA LEU A 106 23.52 -6.83 -3.87
C LEU A 106 22.70 -8.07 -4.24
N SER A 107 22.82 -9.14 -3.45
CA SER A 107 22.07 -10.39 -3.67
C SER A 107 20.57 -10.17 -3.47
N LEU A 108 20.19 -9.44 -2.42
CA LEU A 108 18.82 -9.03 -2.15
C LEU A 108 18.24 -8.18 -3.30
N LEU A 109 18.97 -7.15 -3.72
CA LEU A 109 18.55 -6.26 -4.80
C LEU A 109 18.32 -7.02 -6.11
N ARG A 110 19.15 -8.02 -6.45
CA ARG A 110 18.97 -8.82 -7.67
C ARG A 110 17.63 -9.55 -7.70
N GLY A 111 17.23 -10.17 -6.60
CA GLY A 111 15.93 -10.84 -6.52
C GLY A 111 14.77 -9.85 -6.57
N PHE A 112 14.87 -8.77 -5.80
CA PHE A 112 13.79 -7.78 -5.67
C PHE A 112 13.59 -6.96 -6.95
N PHE A 113 14.66 -6.73 -7.71
CA PHE A 113 14.57 -6.03 -8.98
C PHE A 113 13.68 -6.76 -9.98
N GLY A 114 13.74 -8.10 -10.03
CA GLY A 114 12.85 -8.89 -10.90
C GLY A 114 11.37 -8.71 -10.54
N TYR A 115 11.04 -8.77 -9.25
CA TYR A 115 9.69 -8.52 -8.74
C TYR A 115 9.19 -7.11 -9.08
N LEU A 116 10.05 -6.10 -8.90
CA LEU A 116 9.70 -4.71 -9.16
C LEU A 116 9.47 -4.47 -10.66
N VAL A 117 10.34 -4.99 -11.52
CA VAL A 117 10.19 -4.87 -12.97
C VAL A 117 8.89 -5.53 -13.43
N SER A 118 8.55 -6.71 -12.91
CA SER A 118 7.28 -7.38 -13.20
C SER A 118 6.07 -6.51 -12.82
N ALA A 119 6.07 -5.93 -11.61
CA ALA A 119 4.99 -5.03 -11.16
C ALA A 119 4.87 -3.77 -12.02
N VAL A 120 6.00 -3.15 -12.36
CA VAL A 120 6.03 -1.93 -13.18
C VAL A 120 5.58 -2.22 -14.61
N GLN A 121 5.98 -3.35 -15.17
CA GLN A 121 5.52 -3.80 -16.49
C GLN A 121 4.00 -3.96 -16.51
N TYR A 122 3.43 -4.64 -15.51
CA TYR A 122 1.98 -4.78 -15.37
C TYR A 122 1.25 -3.43 -15.34
N LEU A 123 1.77 -2.46 -14.57
CA LEU A 123 1.20 -1.11 -14.52
C LEU A 123 1.24 -0.42 -15.89
N HIS A 124 2.37 -0.52 -16.59
CA HIS A 124 2.54 0.08 -17.91
C HIS A 124 1.64 -0.54 -18.97
N ASP A 125 1.48 -1.87 -18.94
CA ASP A 125 0.57 -2.60 -19.83
C ASP A 125 -0.88 -2.16 -19.60
N SER A 126 -1.21 -1.89 -18.33
CA SER A 126 -2.50 -1.32 -17.91
C SER A 126 -2.60 0.20 -18.08
N LYS A 127 -1.68 0.84 -18.83
CA LYS A 127 -1.63 2.28 -19.13
C LYS A 127 -1.55 3.20 -17.91
N MET A 128 -0.83 2.77 -16.88
CA MET A 128 -0.67 3.48 -15.62
C MET A 128 0.78 3.72 -15.25
N ARG A 129 1.05 4.86 -14.60
CA ARG A 129 2.36 5.18 -14.01
C ARG A 129 2.23 5.29 -12.51
N HIS A 130 3.14 4.64 -11.77
CA HIS A 130 3.18 4.75 -10.31
C HIS A 130 3.63 6.14 -9.81
N ARG A 131 4.56 6.78 -10.52
CA ARG A 131 5.14 8.13 -10.28
C ARG A 131 5.86 8.38 -8.95
N ASP A 132 5.68 7.54 -7.94
CA ASP A 132 6.36 7.66 -6.63
C ASP A 132 7.00 6.33 -6.22
N ILE A 133 7.78 5.71 -7.12
CA ILE A 133 8.52 4.48 -6.79
C ILE A 133 9.75 4.88 -5.96
N LYS A 134 9.72 4.53 -4.69
CA LYS A 134 10.83 4.73 -3.74
C LYS A 134 10.83 3.61 -2.70
N PRO A 135 11.96 3.34 -2.02
CA PRO A 135 12.05 2.25 -1.03
C PRO A 135 10.98 2.29 0.07
N GLN A 136 10.52 3.48 0.46
CA GLN A 136 9.48 3.64 1.46
C GLN A 136 8.11 3.17 0.97
N ASN A 137 7.86 3.15 -0.34
CA ASN A 137 6.60 2.75 -0.97
C ASN A 137 6.62 1.30 -1.47
N ILE A 138 7.60 0.51 -1.05
CA ILE A 138 7.70 -0.91 -1.37
C ILE A 138 7.54 -1.67 -0.06
N ILE A 139 6.50 -2.49 0.04
CA ILE A 139 6.25 -3.35 1.19
C ILE A 139 7.04 -4.64 1.02
N VAL A 140 7.65 -5.13 2.10
CA VAL A 140 8.32 -6.42 2.17
C VAL A 140 7.51 -7.34 3.08
N LYS A 141 7.19 -8.54 2.58
CA LYS A 141 6.57 -9.62 3.36
C LYS A 141 7.16 -10.96 2.93
N ASN A 142 7.60 -11.78 3.89
CA ASN A 142 8.13 -13.12 3.61
C ASN A 142 9.20 -13.14 2.49
N HIS A 143 10.14 -12.18 2.49
CA HIS A 143 11.17 -12.03 1.46
C HIS A 143 10.65 -11.77 0.03
N GLN A 144 9.41 -11.30 -0.10
CA GLN A 144 8.83 -10.81 -1.34
C GLN A 144 8.52 -9.33 -1.22
N ILE A 145 8.45 -8.64 -2.37
CA ILE A 145 8.07 -7.23 -2.40
C ILE A 145 6.72 -7.00 -3.05
N TYR A 146 6.08 -5.92 -2.61
CA TYR A 146 4.79 -5.46 -3.08
C TYR A 146 4.88 -3.95 -3.28
N LEU A 147 4.67 -3.51 -4.52
CA LEU A 147 4.59 -2.08 -4.83
C LEU A 147 3.31 -1.49 -4.22
N ALA A 148 3.48 -0.45 -3.42
CA ALA A 148 2.45 0.17 -2.61
C ALA A 148 2.43 1.70 -2.79
N ASP A 149 1.46 2.36 -2.16
CA ASP A 149 1.24 3.81 -2.21
C ASP A 149 1.21 4.41 -3.63
N PHE A 150 0.19 3.98 -4.35
CA PHE A 150 -0.09 4.36 -5.72
C PHE A 150 -0.53 5.84 -5.83
N ILE A 151 0.40 6.73 -6.16
CA ILE A 151 0.09 8.09 -6.67
C ILE A 151 0.02 8.00 -8.20
N ILE A 152 -1.04 7.37 -8.72
CA ILE A 152 -1.11 7.01 -10.12
C ILE A 152 -1.58 8.17 -10.99
N ALA A 153 -1.00 8.28 -12.18
CA ALA A 153 -1.66 8.99 -13.27
C ALA A 153 -1.40 8.34 -14.64
N HIS A 154 -2.40 8.42 -15.52
CA HIS A 154 -2.42 7.81 -16.84
C HIS A 154 -1.21 8.21 -17.69
N ILE A 155 -0.78 7.31 -18.57
CA ILE A 155 0.27 7.55 -19.58
C ILE A 155 -0.23 8.52 -20.63
#